data_AF-A0AAW2UKQ8-F1
#
_entry.id   AF-A0AAW2UKQ8-F1
#
_cell.length_a   1.000
_cell.length_b   1.000
_cell.length_c   1.000
_cell.angle_alpha   90.00
_cell.angle_beta   90.00
_cell.angle_gamma   90.00
#
_symmetry.space_group_name_H-M   'P 1'
#
loop_
_entity.id
_entity.type
_entity.pdbx_description
1 polymer ?
#
loop_
_entity_poly.entity_id
_entity_poly.type
_entity_poly.pdbx_seq_one_letter_code
_entity_poly.pdbx_strand_id
1 'polypeptide(L)'
;MEEQESISYLTQQQAAEIDDLLMGNLGFSIDQLMELAGLSVASAVAEVYKPSEYNRVLVTCGPGNNGGDGLVAARHLHHFGYKPSICYPKRTPKPLYAGLVTQLESLSVPFISIESLPQEFLNFDIIVDAIFGFSFQGNPRPPFDDLIISMASLNAHNQDHQKSPVIVSVDIPSGWHVEDGDRSGNGIKPDMLVSLTAPKLCARTFSGPYHFLGGRFVPPSAMQKYKLRLPTYPGTSMCVQIGKSHQIKVEDPVPAKFLRKNVEADPFVQFQKWFDDAVAAGLKDPDAMALSTASRDGKPCSNYGSRKGREIAENPHASLLFYWNTLNRQSTVIPGREALHQQCKELEEKYPEGNKIPKPQNWGGYRLIPESFEFWQGDESSVHLRLRYFAQNTDGKTEWRIIQ
;
A
#
# COMPACT_ATOMS: atom_id res chain seq x y z
N MET A 1 6.18 27.25 -14.60
CA MET A 1 6.03 25.97 -15.30
C MET A 1 7.41 25.36 -15.38
N GLU A 2 7.84 24.70 -14.33
CA GLU A 2 9.03 23.83 -14.38
C GLU A 2 8.54 22.49 -14.92
N GLU A 3 9.16 22.00 -15.98
CA GLU A 3 8.94 20.64 -16.48
C GLU A 3 9.18 19.67 -15.31
N GLN A 4 8.18 18.88 -14.96
CA GLN A 4 8.33 17.73 -14.07
C GLN A 4 9.39 16.81 -14.71
N GLU A 5 10.64 16.90 -14.25
CA GLU A 5 11.74 16.18 -14.87
C GLU A 5 11.48 14.66 -14.81
N SER A 6 11.37 14.06 -16.00
CA SER A 6 11.04 12.64 -16.13
C SER A 6 12.14 11.73 -15.54
N ILE A 7 11.69 10.71 -14.80
CA ILE A 7 12.51 9.60 -14.27
C ILE A 7 13.36 8.97 -15.40
N SER A 8 14.61 8.61 -15.09
CA SER A 8 15.50 7.96 -16.06
C SER A 8 15.07 6.51 -16.32
N TYR A 9 15.16 6.07 -17.58
CA TYR A 9 14.95 4.69 -18.01
C TYR A 9 16.23 4.15 -18.64
N LEU A 10 16.61 2.92 -18.32
CA LEU A 10 17.87 2.31 -18.73
C LEU A 10 17.71 1.43 -19.98
N THR A 11 18.69 1.49 -20.87
CA THR A 11 18.92 0.44 -21.88
C THR A 11 19.37 -0.86 -21.19
N GLN A 12 19.30 -1.98 -21.91
CA GLN A 12 19.81 -3.25 -21.39
C GLN A 12 21.31 -3.16 -21.05
N GLN A 13 22.08 -2.47 -21.91
CA GLN A 13 23.50 -2.24 -21.70
C GLN A 13 23.77 -1.39 -20.44
N GLN A 14 23.06 -0.28 -20.26
CA GLN A 14 23.25 0.57 -19.08
C GLN A 14 22.92 -0.16 -17.78
N ALA A 15 21.87 -0.98 -17.78
CA ALA A 15 21.52 -1.81 -16.63
C ALA A 15 22.67 -2.77 -16.27
N ALA A 16 23.25 -3.47 -17.26
CA ALA A 16 24.39 -4.36 -17.04
C ALA A 16 25.63 -3.60 -16.52
N GLU A 17 25.95 -2.44 -17.09
CA GLU A 17 27.09 -1.62 -16.66
C GLU A 17 26.95 -1.09 -15.22
N ILE A 18 25.72 -0.77 -14.80
CA ILE A 18 25.43 -0.34 -13.42
C ILE A 18 25.57 -1.51 -12.46
N ASP A 19 25.04 -2.69 -12.81
CA ASP A 19 25.18 -3.91 -12.02
C ASP A 19 26.66 -4.28 -11.82
N ASP A 20 27.45 -4.26 -12.90
CA ASP A 20 28.90 -4.50 -12.85
C ASP A 20 29.63 -3.45 -11.99
N LEU A 21 29.19 -2.19 -12.03
CA LEU A 21 29.76 -1.15 -11.18
C LEU A 21 29.47 -1.40 -9.70
N LEU A 22 28.22 -1.74 -9.38
CA LEU A 22 27.77 -2.02 -8.01
C LEU A 22 28.53 -3.22 -7.43
N MET A 23 28.59 -4.33 -8.16
CA MET A 23 29.22 -5.56 -7.71
C MET A 23 30.75 -5.55 -7.79
N GLY A 24 31.31 -4.75 -8.69
CA GLY A 24 32.74 -4.57 -8.85
C GLY A 24 33.27 -3.47 -7.93
N ASN A 25 33.46 -2.28 -8.48
CA ASN A 25 34.22 -1.21 -7.84
C ASN A 25 33.58 -0.68 -6.55
N LEU A 26 32.27 -0.84 -6.38
CA LEU A 26 31.55 -0.37 -5.22
C LEU A 26 31.40 -1.43 -4.12
N GLY A 27 31.82 -2.66 -4.40
CA GLY A 27 32.00 -3.72 -3.40
C GLY A 27 30.70 -4.31 -2.84
N PHE A 28 29.55 -4.10 -3.48
CA PHE A 28 28.34 -4.79 -3.09
C PHE A 28 28.42 -6.26 -3.48
N SER A 29 28.07 -7.15 -2.58
CA SER A 29 27.94 -8.56 -2.93
C SER A 29 26.55 -8.85 -3.52
N ILE A 30 26.44 -9.91 -4.34
CA ILE A 30 25.18 -10.29 -4.99
C ILE A 30 24.07 -10.55 -3.97
N ASP A 31 24.39 -11.22 -2.87
CA ASP A 31 23.46 -11.51 -1.78
C ASP A 31 22.94 -10.24 -1.10
N GLN A 32 23.77 -9.20 -0.92
CA GLN A 32 23.31 -7.91 -0.37
C GLN A 32 22.31 -7.22 -1.30
N LEU A 33 22.62 -7.13 -2.59
CA LEU A 33 21.75 -6.48 -3.57
C LEU A 33 20.44 -7.25 -3.74
N MET A 34 20.53 -8.58 -3.81
CA MET A 34 19.39 -9.49 -3.93
C MET A 34 18.48 -9.44 -2.69
N GLU A 35 19.06 -9.36 -1.48
CA GLU A 35 18.29 -9.21 -0.23
C GLU A 35 17.46 -7.93 -0.24
N LEU A 36 18.08 -6.82 -0.64
CA LEU A 36 17.42 -5.52 -0.72
C LEU A 36 16.39 -5.47 -1.86
N ALA A 37 16.69 -6.08 -3.01
CA ALA A 37 15.78 -6.16 -4.14
C ALA A 37 14.52 -6.96 -3.80
N GLY A 38 14.66 -8.17 -3.26
CA GLY A 38 13.51 -8.98 -2.86
C GLY A 38 12.71 -8.34 -1.72
N LEU A 39 13.37 -7.67 -0.76
CA LEU A 39 12.67 -6.85 0.24
C LEU A 39 11.86 -5.71 -0.39
N SER A 40 12.41 -5.01 -1.39
CA SER A 40 11.68 -3.97 -2.12
C SER A 40 10.45 -4.53 -2.85
N VAL A 41 10.56 -5.71 -3.47
CA VAL A 41 9.42 -6.39 -4.12
C VAL A 41 8.34 -6.73 -3.10
N ALA A 42 8.71 -7.39 -1.99
CA ALA A 42 7.75 -7.74 -0.93
C ALA A 42 7.09 -6.50 -0.32
N SER A 43 7.85 -5.40 -0.17
CA SER A 43 7.35 -4.13 0.37
C SER A 43 6.33 -3.49 -0.58
N ALA A 44 6.62 -3.47 -1.89
CA ALA A 44 5.70 -2.93 -2.90
C ALA A 44 4.38 -3.72 -2.94
N VAL A 45 4.46 -5.05 -2.85
CA VAL A 45 3.27 -5.90 -2.73
C VAL A 45 2.46 -5.55 -1.48
N ALA A 46 3.11 -5.40 -0.32
CA ALA A 46 2.44 -5.08 0.94
C ALA A 46 1.85 -3.66 1.01
N GLU A 47 2.41 -2.73 0.25
CA GLU A 47 1.89 -1.37 0.13
C GLU A 47 0.48 -1.38 -0.49
N VAL A 48 0.27 -2.21 -1.53
CA VAL A 48 -0.97 -2.24 -2.31
C VAL A 48 -1.92 -3.36 -1.87
N TYR A 49 -1.46 -4.60 -1.80
CA TYR A 49 -2.32 -5.78 -1.68
C TYR A 49 -2.32 -6.32 -0.26
N LYS A 50 -3.32 -6.02 0.56
CA LYS A 50 -3.29 -6.40 1.99
C LYS A 50 -3.41 -7.91 2.21
N PRO A 51 -2.67 -8.51 3.17
CA PRO A 51 -2.73 -9.95 3.45
C PRO A 51 -4.12 -10.46 3.84
N SER A 52 -4.99 -9.59 4.36
CA SER A 52 -6.39 -9.92 4.69
C SER A 52 -7.23 -10.24 3.45
N GLU A 53 -6.85 -9.74 2.27
CA GLU A 53 -7.60 -9.85 1.01
C GLU A 53 -6.85 -10.61 -0.08
N TYR A 54 -5.52 -10.57 -0.02
CA TYR A 54 -4.60 -11.18 -0.98
C TYR A 54 -3.57 -12.00 -0.22
N ASN A 55 -3.96 -13.18 0.26
CA ASN A 55 -3.12 -13.96 1.17
C ASN A 55 -2.26 -14.99 0.44
N ARG A 56 -2.84 -15.66 -0.55
CA ARG A 56 -2.22 -16.79 -1.26
C ARG A 56 -1.35 -16.24 -2.37
N VAL A 57 -0.03 -16.41 -2.25
CA VAL A 57 0.93 -15.89 -3.22
C VAL A 57 1.65 -17.03 -3.91
N LEU A 58 1.64 -17.08 -5.24
CA LEU A 58 2.54 -17.93 -6.01
C LEU A 58 3.73 -17.10 -6.45
N VAL A 59 4.95 -17.54 -6.16
CA VAL A 59 6.18 -16.91 -6.67
C VAL A 59 6.83 -17.85 -7.69
N THR A 60 6.91 -17.41 -8.94
CA THR A 60 7.54 -18.16 -10.03
C THR A 60 8.98 -17.69 -10.21
N CYS A 61 9.94 -18.58 -9.95
CA CYS A 61 11.36 -18.25 -9.93
C CYS A 61 12.08 -18.84 -11.15
N GLY A 62 12.84 -17.99 -11.85
CA GLY A 62 13.74 -18.43 -12.91
C GLY A 62 15.12 -18.84 -12.40
N PRO A 63 16.02 -19.30 -13.29
CA PRO A 63 17.33 -19.85 -12.92
C PRO A 63 18.40 -18.77 -12.67
N GLY A 64 18.05 -17.48 -12.69
CA GLY A 64 18.99 -16.37 -12.59
C GLY A 64 18.78 -15.50 -11.35
N ASN A 65 19.38 -14.32 -11.35
CA ASN A 65 19.27 -13.36 -10.25
C ASN A 65 17.81 -12.97 -9.97
N ASN A 66 17.00 -12.76 -11.03
CA ASN A 66 15.57 -12.45 -10.86
C ASN A 66 14.82 -13.53 -10.06
N GLY A 67 15.15 -14.80 -10.29
CA GLY A 67 14.59 -15.89 -9.50
C GLY A 67 15.04 -15.86 -8.05
N GLY A 68 16.29 -15.47 -7.80
CA GLY A 68 16.81 -15.21 -6.45
C GLY A 68 16.07 -14.06 -5.74
N ASP A 69 15.82 -12.95 -6.45
CA ASP A 69 15.01 -11.83 -5.95
C ASP A 69 13.60 -12.30 -5.58
N GLY A 70 13.00 -13.18 -6.40
CA GLY A 70 11.73 -13.85 -6.09
C GLY A 70 11.77 -14.70 -4.82
N LEU A 71 12.82 -15.52 -4.63
CA LEU A 71 12.98 -16.34 -3.41
C LEU A 71 13.10 -15.46 -2.15
N VAL A 72 13.88 -14.37 -2.22
CA VAL A 72 13.98 -13.38 -1.14
C VAL A 72 12.63 -12.71 -0.88
N ALA A 73 11.95 -12.26 -1.94
CA ALA A 73 10.64 -11.63 -1.84
C ALA A 73 9.63 -12.57 -1.16
N ALA A 74 9.61 -13.85 -1.52
CA ALA A 74 8.75 -14.85 -0.89
C ALA A 74 9.02 -15.00 0.61
N ARG A 75 10.30 -15.00 1.03
CA ARG A 75 10.65 -15.07 2.46
C ARG A 75 10.13 -13.85 3.21
N HIS A 76 10.30 -12.65 2.66
CA HIS A 76 9.77 -11.43 3.29
C HIS A 76 8.24 -11.41 3.30
N LEU A 77 7.58 -11.83 2.22
CA LEU A 77 6.12 -11.97 2.17
C LEU A 77 5.59 -12.93 3.24
N HIS A 78 6.28 -14.05 3.50
CA HIS A 78 5.95 -14.91 4.64
C HIS A 78 6.00 -14.14 5.97
N HIS A 79 7.07 -13.38 6.21
CA HIS A 79 7.20 -12.55 7.42
C HIS A 79 6.18 -11.41 7.50
N PHE A 80 5.66 -10.94 6.36
CA PHE A 80 4.61 -9.92 6.28
C PHE A 80 3.20 -10.49 6.46
N GLY A 81 3.05 -11.80 6.64
CA GLY A 81 1.78 -12.47 6.95
C GLY A 81 1.05 -13.05 5.74
N TYR A 82 1.69 -13.10 4.57
CA TYR A 82 1.18 -13.82 3.40
C TYR A 82 1.47 -15.32 3.49
N LYS A 83 0.83 -16.10 2.62
CA LYS A 83 1.07 -17.53 2.43
C LYS A 83 1.70 -17.76 1.05
N PRO A 84 3.02 -17.58 0.91
CA PRO A 84 3.71 -17.84 -0.34
C PRO A 84 3.82 -19.34 -0.62
N SER A 85 3.83 -19.68 -1.90
CA SER A 85 4.20 -20.95 -2.49
C SER A 85 5.18 -20.69 -3.63
N ILE A 86 6.19 -21.55 -3.81
CA ILE A 86 7.26 -21.34 -4.78
C ILE A 86 7.15 -22.32 -5.94
N CYS A 87 7.17 -21.84 -7.17
CA CYS A 87 7.48 -22.65 -8.35
C CYS A 87 8.90 -22.31 -8.82
N TYR A 88 9.86 -23.21 -8.57
CA TYR A 88 11.27 -23.02 -8.96
C TYR A 88 11.77 -24.22 -9.78
N PRO A 89 11.35 -24.34 -11.06
CA PRO A 89 11.50 -25.57 -11.84
C PRO A 89 12.95 -25.86 -12.23
N LYS A 90 13.79 -24.83 -12.38
CA LYS A 90 15.21 -24.98 -12.69
C LYS A 90 16.07 -24.31 -11.63
N ARG A 91 16.42 -25.08 -10.59
CA ARG A 91 17.24 -24.61 -9.47
C ARG A 91 18.70 -24.39 -9.90
N THR A 92 19.28 -23.28 -9.47
CA THR A 92 20.66 -22.92 -9.80
C THR A 92 21.63 -23.58 -8.82
N PRO A 93 22.61 -24.37 -9.28
CA PRO A 93 23.52 -25.12 -8.41
C PRO A 93 24.66 -24.23 -7.88
N LYS A 94 24.33 -23.13 -7.20
CA LYS A 94 25.29 -22.29 -6.49
C LYS A 94 24.88 -22.16 -5.01
N PRO A 95 25.85 -22.03 -4.07
CA PRO A 95 25.57 -21.96 -2.63
C PRO A 95 24.55 -20.88 -2.24
N LEU A 96 24.59 -19.72 -2.89
CA LEU A 96 23.64 -18.62 -2.66
C LEU A 96 22.18 -19.10 -2.79
N TYR A 97 21.82 -19.68 -3.94
CA TYR A 97 20.44 -20.11 -4.21
C TYR A 97 20.04 -21.31 -3.35
N ALA A 98 20.97 -22.24 -3.06
CA ALA A 98 20.71 -23.33 -2.13
C ALA A 98 20.42 -22.81 -0.71
N GLY A 99 21.12 -21.75 -0.27
CA GLY A 99 20.85 -21.06 0.99
C GLY A 99 19.46 -20.41 1.01
N LEU A 100 19.06 -19.70 -0.05
CA LEU A 100 17.73 -19.11 -0.16
C LEU A 100 16.61 -20.16 -0.10
N VAL A 101 16.79 -21.28 -0.79
CA VAL A 101 15.86 -22.42 -0.72
C VAL A 101 15.78 -22.97 0.70
N THR A 102 16.93 -23.20 1.36
CA THR A 102 16.99 -23.71 2.74
C THR A 102 16.27 -22.77 3.71
N GLN A 103 16.41 -21.44 3.54
CA GLN A 103 15.70 -20.46 4.36
C GLN A 103 14.18 -20.59 4.21
N LEU A 104 13.67 -20.70 2.98
CA LEU A 104 12.23 -20.89 2.72
C LEU A 104 11.71 -22.22 3.26
N GLU A 105 12.46 -23.30 3.08
CA GLU A 105 12.14 -24.63 3.63
C GLU A 105 12.09 -24.59 5.17
N SER A 106 13.00 -23.85 5.82
CA SER A 106 12.99 -23.68 7.28
C SER A 106 11.75 -22.93 7.81
N LEU A 107 11.12 -22.12 6.96
CA LEU A 107 9.86 -21.43 7.23
C LEU A 107 8.64 -22.26 6.82
N SER A 108 8.84 -23.50 6.39
CA SER A 108 7.79 -24.39 5.85
C SER A 108 7.04 -23.79 4.66
N VAL A 109 7.70 -22.96 3.85
CA VAL A 109 7.14 -22.43 2.60
C VAL A 109 7.12 -23.56 1.55
N PRO A 110 5.96 -23.91 0.97
CA PRO A 110 5.85 -25.03 0.04
C PRO A 110 6.49 -24.72 -1.31
N PHE A 111 7.22 -25.71 -1.86
CA PHE A 111 7.67 -25.71 -3.25
C PHE A 111 6.75 -26.60 -4.07
N ILE A 112 6.10 -26.02 -5.08
CA ILE A 112 5.14 -26.66 -5.98
C ILE A 112 5.86 -26.99 -7.28
N SER A 113 5.67 -28.21 -7.80
CA SER A 113 6.24 -28.59 -9.10
C SER A 113 5.40 -27.98 -10.22
N ILE A 114 6.04 -27.69 -11.35
CA ILE A 114 5.36 -27.06 -12.49
C ILE A 114 4.24 -27.93 -13.07
N GLU A 115 4.39 -29.26 -12.99
CA GLU A 115 3.39 -30.24 -13.42
C GLU A 115 2.17 -30.27 -12.49
N SER A 116 2.35 -29.86 -11.23
CA SER A 116 1.30 -29.80 -10.21
C SER A 116 0.65 -28.43 -10.08
N LEU A 117 1.16 -27.41 -10.79
CA LEU A 117 0.47 -26.14 -10.87
C LEU A 117 -0.87 -26.39 -11.56
N PRO A 118 -2.01 -26.14 -10.88
CA PRO A 118 -3.31 -26.34 -11.49
C PRO A 118 -3.38 -25.52 -12.79
N GLN A 119 -4.09 -26.04 -13.81
CA GLN A 119 -4.38 -25.28 -15.04
C GLN A 119 -4.99 -23.89 -14.75
N GLU A 120 -5.54 -23.74 -13.55
CA GLU A 120 -6.11 -22.52 -13.02
C GLU A 120 -5.19 -21.95 -11.93
N PHE A 121 -4.40 -20.92 -12.27
CA PHE A 121 -3.72 -20.05 -11.29
C PHE A 121 -4.71 -19.37 -10.31
N LEU A 122 -6.02 -19.56 -10.50
CA LEU A 122 -7.15 -19.04 -9.72
C LEU A 122 -7.10 -19.40 -8.22
N ASN A 123 -6.29 -20.38 -7.82
CA ASN A 123 -6.07 -20.71 -6.41
C ASN A 123 -5.12 -19.74 -5.69
N PHE A 124 -4.53 -18.78 -6.40
CA PHE A 124 -3.71 -17.73 -5.83
C PHE A 124 -4.40 -16.39 -5.96
N ASP A 125 -4.09 -15.48 -5.03
CA ASP A 125 -4.56 -14.11 -5.08
C ASP A 125 -3.54 -13.22 -5.78
N ILE A 126 -2.24 -13.56 -5.66
CA ILE A 126 -1.10 -12.86 -6.27
C ILE A 126 -0.19 -13.88 -6.96
N ILE A 127 0.27 -13.56 -8.17
CA ILE A 127 1.35 -14.26 -8.86
C ILE A 127 2.52 -13.31 -9.01
N VAL A 128 3.66 -13.63 -8.38
CA VAL A 128 4.91 -12.90 -8.55
C VAL A 128 5.71 -13.55 -9.67
N ASP A 129 5.82 -12.84 -10.79
CA ASP A 129 6.65 -13.17 -11.93
C ASP A 129 8.10 -12.76 -11.67
N ALA A 130 8.91 -13.71 -11.24
CA ALA A 130 10.34 -13.57 -10.98
C ALA A 130 11.16 -14.51 -11.89
N ILE A 131 10.71 -14.74 -13.13
CA ILE A 131 11.34 -15.69 -14.05
C ILE A 131 12.56 -15.08 -14.73
N PHE A 132 12.38 -14.04 -15.53
CA PHE A 132 13.46 -13.43 -16.33
C PHE A 132 13.56 -11.94 -16.07
N GLY A 133 14.74 -11.49 -15.63
CA GLY A 133 15.08 -10.07 -15.46
C GLY A 133 15.78 -9.48 -16.69
N PHE A 134 16.29 -8.25 -16.57
CA PHE A 134 16.87 -7.50 -17.69
C PHE A 134 18.06 -8.18 -18.41
N SER A 135 18.78 -9.10 -17.77
CA SER A 135 19.93 -9.78 -18.37
C SER A 135 19.56 -10.94 -19.29
N PHE A 136 18.28 -11.32 -19.35
CA PHE A 136 17.81 -12.38 -20.24
C PHE A 136 17.91 -11.96 -21.71
N GLN A 137 18.33 -12.91 -22.56
CA GLN A 137 18.44 -12.72 -24.01
C GLN A 137 17.82 -13.91 -24.74
N GLY A 138 17.12 -13.62 -25.83
CA GLY A 138 16.47 -14.62 -26.68
C GLY A 138 15.03 -14.93 -26.26
N ASN A 139 14.53 -16.08 -26.71
CA ASN A 139 13.16 -16.51 -26.43
C ASN A 139 13.12 -17.44 -25.21
N PRO A 140 12.07 -17.35 -24.37
CA PRO A 140 11.78 -18.35 -23.35
C PRO A 140 11.79 -19.77 -23.94
N ARG A 141 12.23 -20.74 -23.14
CA ARG A 141 12.29 -22.16 -23.51
C ARG A 141 11.66 -23.00 -22.40
N PRO A 142 11.31 -24.27 -22.67
CA PRO A 142 10.77 -25.14 -21.65
C PRO A 142 11.65 -25.23 -20.39
N PRO A 143 11.03 -25.24 -19.20
CA PRO A 143 9.58 -25.22 -18.94
C PRO A 143 9.00 -23.81 -18.73
N PHE A 144 9.72 -22.74 -19.07
CA PHE A 144 9.33 -21.36 -18.75
C PHE A 144 8.42 -20.70 -19.79
N ASP A 145 8.48 -21.13 -21.04
CA ASP A 145 7.59 -20.69 -22.12
C ASP A 145 6.12 -20.97 -21.80
N ASP A 146 5.77 -22.22 -21.47
CA ASP A 146 4.40 -22.61 -21.11
C ASP A 146 3.88 -21.85 -19.87
N LEU A 147 4.75 -21.62 -18.90
CA LEU A 147 4.45 -20.85 -17.69
C LEU A 147 4.12 -19.39 -18.01
N ILE A 148 4.92 -18.74 -18.86
CA ILE A 148 4.71 -17.37 -19.31
C ILE A 148 3.43 -17.27 -20.15
N ILE A 149 3.18 -18.22 -21.05
CA ILE A 149 1.96 -18.27 -21.88
C ILE A 149 0.73 -18.36 -20.97
N SER A 150 0.77 -19.25 -19.98
CA SER A 150 -0.37 -19.46 -19.09
C SER A 150 -0.66 -18.22 -18.23
N MET A 151 0.38 -17.53 -17.71
CA MET A 151 0.20 -16.26 -17.01
C MET A 151 -0.37 -15.17 -17.93
N ALA A 152 0.08 -15.09 -19.19
CA ALA A 152 -0.44 -14.10 -20.14
C ALA A 152 -1.93 -14.33 -20.48
N SER A 153 -2.39 -15.59 -20.47
CA SER A 153 -3.78 -15.95 -20.73
C SER A 153 -4.75 -15.63 -19.58
N LEU A 154 -4.27 -15.40 -18.35
CA LEU A 154 -5.15 -15.15 -17.19
C LEU A 154 -6.04 -13.92 -17.37
N ASN A 155 -5.54 -12.89 -18.05
CA ASN A 155 -6.27 -11.65 -18.28
C ASN A 155 -7.44 -11.80 -19.28
N ALA A 156 -7.51 -12.92 -20.02
CA ALA A 156 -8.59 -13.20 -20.97
C ALA A 156 -9.85 -13.83 -20.31
N HIS A 157 -9.74 -14.30 -19.06
CA HIS A 157 -10.76 -15.14 -18.42
C HIS A 157 -11.78 -14.41 -17.52
N ASN A 158 -11.91 -13.09 -17.63
CA ASN A 158 -12.87 -12.30 -16.82
C ASN A 158 -14.37 -12.51 -17.17
N GLN A 159 -14.75 -13.64 -17.77
CA GLN A 159 -16.12 -13.90 -18.22
C GLN A 159 -17.07 -14.46 -17.14
N ASP A 160 -16.57 -14.93 -15.98
CA ASP A 160 -17.40 -15.74 -15.05
C ASP A 160 -17.43 -15.24 -13.59
N HIS A 161 -17.26 -13.94 -13.35
CA HIS A 161 -17.32 -13.31 -12.01
C HIS A 161 -16.33 -13.84 -10.95
N GLN A 162 -15.39 -14.72 -11.31
CA GLN A 162 -14.35 -15.22 -10.42
C GLN A 162 -13.18 -14.22 -10.36
N LYS A 163 -12.71 -13.90 -9.14
CA LYS A 163 -11.59 -12.97 -8.93
C LYS A 163 -10.30 -13.58 -9.50
N SER A 164 -9.82 -13.03 -10.60
CA SER A 164 -8.53 -13.40 -11.20
C SER A 164 -7.36 -12.99 -10.29
N PRO A 165 -6.27 -13.78 -10.23
CA PRO A 165 -5.06 -13.39 -9.52
C PRO A 165 -4.45 -12.13 -10.14
N VAL A 166 -3.88 -11.27 -9.31
CA VAL A 166 -3.08 -10.13 -9.80
C VAL A 166 -1.66 -10.58 -10.11
N ILE A 167 -1.06 -10.01 -11.16
CA ILE A 167 0.31 -10.34 -11.57
C ILE A 167 1.27 -9.23 -11.18
N VAL A 168 2.35 -9.60 -10.49
CA VAL A 168 3.43 -8.71 -10.04
C VAL A 168 4.73 -9.12 -10.72
N SER A 169 5.23 -8.34 -11.68
CA SER A 169 6.50 -8.63 -12.35
C SER A 169 7.68 -7.97 -11.63
N VAL A 170 8.71 -8.76 -11.37
CA VAL A 170 9.98 -8.32 -10.79
C VAL A 170 10.91 -7.86 -11.90
N ASP A 171 11.34 -6.61 -11.77
CA ASP A 171 12.25 -5.89 -12.65
C ASP A 171 11.72 -5.56 -14.04
N ILE A 172 11.39 -6.60 -14.82
CA ILE A 172 10.75 -6.53 -16.12
C ILE A 172 9.73 -7.68 -16.23
N PRO A 173 8.64 -7.54 -17.00
CA PRO A 173 7.73 -8.67 -17.23
C PRO A 173 8.41 -9.77 -18.05
N SER A 174 8.37 -11.01 -17.58
CA SER A 174 9.05 -12.11 -18.24
C SER A 174 8.52 -12.33 -19.66
N GLY A 175 9.45 -12.45 -20.61
CA GLY A 175 9.14 -12.57 -22.04
C GLY A 175 9.05 -11.24 -22.79
N TRP A 176 9.08 -10.10 -22.12
CA TRP A 176 9.19 -8.79 -22.78
C TRP A 176 10.63 -8.55 -23.28
N HIS A 177 10.76 -7.80 -24.37
CA HIS A 177 12.04 -7.22 -24.75
C HIS A 177 12.41 -6.10 -23.77
N VAL A 178 13.65 -6.08 -23.28
CA VAL A 178 14.12 -5.16 -22.23
C VAL A 178 13.94 -3.68 -22.59
N GLU A 179 13.94 -3.36 -23.88
CA GLU A 179 13.79 -1.97 -24.35
C GLU A 179 12.45 -1.67 -25.01
N ASP A 180 11.89 -2.64 -25.75
CA ASP A 180 10.68 -2.41 -26.56
C ASP A 180 9.41 -2.92 -25.87
N GLY A 181 9.55 -3.61 -24.74
CA GLY A 181 8.46 -4.28 -24.05
C GLY A 181 7.89 -5.46 -24.83
N ASP A 182 6.58 -5.62 -24.77
CA ASP A 182 5.88 -6.72 -25.43
C ASP A 182 5.80 -6.52 -26.95
N ARG A 183 6.79 -7.05 -27.66
CA ARG A 183 6.83 -7.05 -29.14
C ARG A 183 5.73 -7.91 -29.77
N SER A 184 5.18 -8.88 -29.03
CA SER A 184 4.20 -9.83 -29.55
C SER A 184 2.76 -9.35 -29.42
N GLY A 185 2.50 -8.44 -28.48
CA GLY A 185 1.16 -8.03 -28.06
C GLY A 185 0.47 -9.03 -27.10
N ASN A 186 0.96 -10.26 -27.04
CA ASN A 186 0.38 -11.38 -26.30
C ASN A 186 1.20 -11.75 -25.04
N GLY A 187 2.13 -10.89 -24.62
CA GLY A 187 2.93 -11.10 -23.42
C GLY A 187 2.12 -10.88 -22.15
N ILE A 188 2.75 -11.20 -21.01
CA ILE A 188 2.19 -10.96 -19.67
C ILE A 188 1.79 -9.49 -19.55
N LYS A 189 0.60 -9.22 -18.99
CA LYS A 189 0.16 -7.88 -18.62
C LYS A 189 0.10 -7.80 -17.09
N PRO A 190 1.18 -7.35 -16.43
CA PRO A 190 1.19 -7.29 -14.98
C PRO A 190 0.31 -6.15 -14.44
N ASP A 191 -0.32 -6.39 -13.30
CA ASP A 191 -0.99 -5.36 -12.51
C ASP A 191 0.01 -4.47 -11.79
N MET A 192 1.13 -5.06 -11.38
CA MET A 192 2.24 -4.36 -10.74
C MET A 192 3.57 -4.66 -11.41
N LEU A 193 4.33 -3.61 -11.70
CA LEU A 193 5.74 -3.73 -12.09
C LEU A 193 6.61 -3.16 -10.98
N VAL A 194 7.57 -3.93 -10.48
CA VAL A 194 8.58 -3.45 -9.52
C VAL A 194 9.93 -3.37 -10.22
N SER A 195 10.26 -2.19 -10.75
CA SER A 195 11.58 -1.95 -11.35
C SER A 195 12.66 -1.88 -10.28
N LEU A 196 13.77 -2.60 -10.46
CA LEU A 196 14.89 -2.60 -9.51
C LEU A 196 16.01 -1.67 -10.02
N THR A 197 16.64 -0.94 -9.10
CA THR A 197 17.76 0.01 -9.32
C THR A 197 17.33 1.25 -10.10
N ALA A 198 16.83 1.07 -11.32
CA ALA A 198 16.14 2.05 -12.13
C ALA A 198 15.23 1.32 -13.16
N PRO A 199 14.14 1.95 -13.64
CA PRO A 199 13.29 1.36 -14.67
C PRO A 199 14.06 1.05 -15.94
N LYS A 200 13.77 -0.10 -16.57
CA LYS A 200 14.26 -0.43 -17.91
C LYS A 200 13.38 0.22 -18.97
N LEU A 201 13.90 0.45 -20.17
CA LEU A 201 13.16 1.12 -21.25
C LEU A 201 11.81 0.48 -21.57
N CYS A 202 11.68 -0.85 -21.46
CA CYS A 202 10.40 -1.54 -21.63
C CYS A 202 9.30 -1.06 -20.66
N ALA A 203 9.66 -0.55 -19.49
CA ALA A 203 8.69 -0.06 -18.52
C ALA A 203 7.94 1.18 -19.02
N ARG A 204 8.38 1.82 -20.11
CA ARG A 204 7.61 2.90 -20.77
C ARG A 204 6.32 2.41 -21.42
N THR A 205 6.27 1.13 -21.80
CA THR A 205 5.08 0.51 -22.40
C THR A 205 4.23 -0.22 -21.36
N PHE A 206 4.66 -0.21 -20.09
CA PHE A 206 3.86 -0.73 -18.98
C PHE A 206 2.58 0.10 -18.82
N SER A 207 1.45 -0.60 -18.71
CA SER A 207 0.12 0.01 -18.62
C SER A 207 -0.67 -0.45 -17.39
N GLY A 208 -0.06 -1.22 -16.49
CA GLY A 208 -0.73 -1.70 -15.28
C GLY A 208 -0.94 -0.56 -14.26
N PRO A 209 -1.81 -0.79 -13.26
CA PRO A 209 -2.16 0.22 -12.26
C PRO A 209 -1.00 0.66 -11.37
N TYR A 210 -0.04 -0.23 -11.08
CA TYR A 210 1.00 0.02 -10.08
C TYR A 210 2.40 -0.14 -10.67
N HIS A 211 3.18 0.94 -10.70
CA HIS A 211 4.61 0.87 -11.04
C HIS A 211 5.41 1.33 -9.82
N PHE A 212 6.25 0.47 -9.28
CA PHE A 212 7.13 0.78 -8.16
C PHE A 212 8.59 0.77 -8.61
N LEU A 213 9.37 1.66 -8.00
CA LEU A 213 10.82 1.62 -8.01
C LEU A 213 11.30 1.05 -6.68
N GLY A 214 12.07 -0.04 -6.76
CA GLY A 214 12.76 -0.69 -5.65
C GLY A 214 14.28 -0.65 -5.81
N GLY A 215 14.99 -1.28 -4.87
CA GLY A 215 16.44 -1.29 -4.86
C GLY A 215 17.05 0.04 -4.42
N ARG A 216 16.66 0.50 -3.23
CA ARG A 216 17.16 1.74 -2.59
C ARG A 216 18.61 1.60 -2.10
N PHE A 217 19.53 1.38 -3.03
CA PHE A 217 20.96 1.22 -2.76
C PHE A 217 21.84 1.91 -3.80
N VAL A 218 21.27 2.61 -4.78
CA VAL A 218 22.02 3.31 -5.84
C VAL A 218 22.82 4.47 -5.24
N PRO A 219 24.17 4.44 -5.26
CA PRO A 219 24.97 5.47 -4.64
C PRO A 219 25.01 6.74 -5.49
N PRO A 220 25.25 7.93 -4.89
CA PRO A 220 25.34 9.19 -5.60
C PRO A 220 26.36 9.20 -6.76
N SER A 221 27.47 8.49 -6.60
CA SER A 221 28.49 8.35 -7.65
C SER A 221 27.95 7.64 -8.90
N ALA A 222 27.14 6.59 -8.74
CA ALA A 222 26.48 5.91 -9.85
C ALA A 222 25.40 6.80 -10.47
N MET A 223 24.59 7.49 -9.65
CA MET A 223 23.58 8.44 -10.14
C MET A 223 24.22 9.55 -10.99
N GLN A 224 25.34 10.11 -10.55
CA GLN A 224 26.06 11.15 -11.29
C GLN A 224 26.69 10.60 -12.58
N LYS A 225 27.37 9.44 -12.52
CA LYS A 225 28.05 8.82 -13.66
C LYS A 225 27.09 8.53 -14.81
N TYR A 226 25.93 7.95 -14.51
CA TYR A 226 24.92 7.56 -15.50
C TYR A 226 23.82 8.62 -15.69
N LYS A 227 23.95 9.79 -15.04
CA LYS A 227 22.95 10.88 -15.08
C LYS A 227 21.54 10.39 -14.76
N LEU A 228 21.43 9.54 -13.74
CA LEU A 228 20.16 8.98 -13.31
C LEU A 228 19.36 10.03 -12.53
N ARG A 229 18.12 10.25 -12.94
CA ARG A 229 17.10 10.97 -12.18
C ARG A 229 16.18 9.95 -11.55
N LEU A 230 16.38 9.69 -10.26
CA LEU A 230 15.56 8.78 -9.46
C LEU A 230 14.75 9.60 -8.43
N PRO A 231 13.50 9.21 -8.14
CA PRO A 231 12.69 9.87 -7.13
C PRO A 231 13.29 9.70 -5.73
N THR A 232 12.88 10.58 -4.81
CA THR A 232 13.20 10.42 -3.39
C THR A 232 12.30 9.34 -2.79
N TYR A 233 12.91 8.38 -2.09
CA TYR A 233 12.17 7.37 -1.35
C TYR A 233 11.61 7.98 -0.05
N PRO A 234 10.32 7.77 0.27
CA PRO A 234 9.72 8.36 1.47
C PRO A 234 10.24 7.67 2.75
N GLY A 235 10.70 8.46 3.71
CA GLY A 235 11.15 7.97 5.03
C GLY A 235 12.14 6.82 4.92
N THR A 236 11.80 5.68 5.54
CA THR A 236 12.58 4.44 5.54
C THR A 236 12.09 3.41 4.50
N SER A 237 11.21 3.82 3.58
CA SER A 237 10.68 2.90 2.57
C SER A 237 11.77 2.36 1.65
N MET A 238 11.66 1.09 1.29
CA MET A 238 12.53 0.40 0.34
C MET A 238 11.97 0.41 -1.09
N CYS A 239 10.76 0.92 -1.28
CA CYS A 239 10.11 1.13 -2.56
C CYS A 239 9.44 2.50 -2.63
N VAL A 240 9.17 2.99 -3.83
CA VAL A 240 8.40 4.20 -4.08
C VAL A 240 7.58 4.02 -5.35
N GLN A 241 6.29 4.37 -5.30
CA GLN A 241 5.45 4.33 -6.49
C GLN A 241 5.92 5.41 -7.48
N ILE A 242 6.03 5.04 -8.75
CA ILE A 242 6.47 5.88 -9.86
C ILE A 242 5.47 5.82 -11.03
N GLY A 243 5.66 6.70 -12.00
CA GLY A 243 4.78 6.78 -13.17
C GLY A 243 3.46 7.48 -12.86
N LYS A 244 2.47 7.31 -13.73
CA LYS A 244 1.12 7.75 -13.42
C LYS A 244 0.68 6.87 -12.26
N SER A 245 0.57 7.45 -11.07
CA SER A 245 -0.39 6.92 -10.13
C SER A 245 -1.66 6.76 -10.95
N HIS A 246 -2.15 5.54 -11.10
CA HIS A 246 -3.58 5.42 -10.95
C HIS A 246 -3.80 5.93 -9.53
N GLN A 247 -3.91 7.26 -9.39
CA GLN A 247 -4.94 7.83 -8.55
C GLN A 247 -6.08 6.89 -8.87
N ILE A 248 -6.43 6.06 -7.90
CA ILE A 248 -7.60 5.25 -7.99
C ILE A 248 -8.60 6.27 -8.52
N LYS A 249 -9.00 6.11 -9.78
CA LYS A 249 -10.28 6.63 -10.21
C LYS A 249 -11.21 5.73 -9.43
N VAL A 250 -11.35 6.06 -8.16
CA VAL A 250 -12.66 6.13 -7.61
C VAL A 250 -13.26 7.09 -8.62
N GLU A 251 -14.10 6.57 -9.50
CA GLU A 251 -15.19 7.38 -10.01
C GLU A 251 -16.06 7.75 -8.79
N ASP A 252 -15.46 8.39 -7.80
CA ASP A 252 -16.13 9.42 -7.09
C ASP A 252 -16.27 10.48 -8.16
N PRO A 253 -17.49 10.88 -8.54
CA PRO A 253 -17.64 12.14 -9.22
C PRO A 253 -16.83 13.12 -8.39
N VAL A 254 -15.84 13.82 -8.98
CA VAL A 254 -15.17 14.98 -8.36
C VAL A 254 -16.23 15.61 -7.47
N PRO A 255 -16.18 15.49 -6.12
CA PRO A 255 -17.34 15.80 -5.30
C PRO A 255 -17.68 17.21 -5.69
N ALA A 256 -18.85 17.37 -6.33
CA ALA A 256 -19.12 18.54 -7.15
C ALA A 256 -18.65 19.75 -6.36
N LYS A 257 -17.64 20.49 -6.85
CA LYS A 257 -16.82 21.46 -6.09
C LYS A 257 -17.47 21.82 -4.76
N PHE A 258 -16.85 21.56 -3.61
CA PHE A 258 -17.40 21.82 -2.28
C PHE A 258 -17.82 23.28 -2.12
N LEU A 259 -19.03 23.55 -2.58
CA LEU A 259 -19.69 24.83 -2.78
C LEU A 259 -21.01 24.71 -2.04
N ARG A 260 -21.49 25.82 -1.49
CA ARG A 260 -22.74 25.88 -0.73
C ARG A 260 -23.94 25.17 -1.40
N LYS A 261 -23.98 25.08 -2.73
CA LYS A 261 -25.06 24.43 -3.49
C LYS A 261 -25.02 22.89 -3.51
N ASN A 262 -23.92 22.27 -3.07
CA ASN A 262 -23.67 20.83 -3.17
C ASN A 262 -23.56 20.15 -1.80
N VAL A 263 -23.97 20.84 -0.73
CA VAL A 263 -23.94 20.34 0.65
C VAL A 263 -25.32 20.44 1.28
N GLU A 264 -25.57 19.60 2.27
CA GLU A 264 -26.82 19.61 3.01
C GLU A 264 -26.94 20.88 3.86
N ALA A 265 -28.17 21.37 4.03
CA ALA A 265 -28.46 22.54 4.86
C ALA A 265 -28.21 22.26 6.35
N ASP A 266 -28.44 21.02 6.79
CA ASP A 266 -28.19 20.57 8.15
C ASP A 266 -26.79 19.90 8.25
N PRO A 267 -25.89 20.42 9.10
CA PRO A 267 -24.54 19.86 9.26
C PRO A 267 -24.54 18.44 9.84
N PHE A 268 -25.57 18.02 10.57
CA PHE A 268 -25.66 16.64 11.04
C PHE A 268 -25.95 15.67 9.90
N VAL A 269 -26.81 16.06 8.96
CA VAL A 269 -27.07 15.27 7.75
C VAL A 269 -25.83 15.25 6.85
N GLN A 270 -25.14 16.39 6.71
CA GLN A 270 -23.87 16.47 5.99
C GLN A 270 -22.79 15.58 6.61
N PHE A 271 -22.67 15.57 7.94
CA PHE A 271 -21.76 14.70 8.67
C PHE A 271 -22.12 13.23 8.49
N GLN A 272 -23.39 12.86 8.64
CA GLN A 272 -23.84 11.47 8.48
C GLN A 272 -23.49 10.93 7.10
N LYS A 273 -23.70 11.74 6.05
CA LYS A 273 -23.32 11.37 4.69
C LYS A 273 -21.82 11.08 4.57
N TRP A 274 -20.97 11.97 5.06
CA TRP A 274 -19.51 11.77 5.03
C TRP A 274 -19.04 10.61 5.91
N PHE A 275 -19.72 10.37 7.01
CA PHE A 275 -19.47 9.24 7.88
C PHE A 275 -19.83 7.92 7.19
N ASP A 276 -20.99 7.86 6.53
CA ASP A 276 -21.43 6.69 5.75
C ASP A 276 -20.49 6.43 4.57
N ASP A 277 -20.01 7.48 3.89
CA ASP A 277 -18.99 7.38 2.84
C ASP A 277 -17.67 6.78 3.39
N ALA A 278 -17.23 7.23 4.58
CA ALA A 278 -16.03 6.71 5.23
C ALA A 278 -16.19 5.23 5.65
N VAL A 279 -17.37 4.85 6.14
CA VAL A 279 -17.71 3.45 6.46
C VAL A 279 -17.72 2.59 5.18
N ALA A 280 -18.36 3.07 4.12
CA ALA A 280 -18.45 2.37 2.83
C ALA A 280 -17.08 2.20 2.16
N ALA A 281 -16.18 3.16 2.33
CA ALA A 281 -14.79 3.09 1.88
C ALA A 281 -13.91 2.14 2.73
N GLY A 282 -14.48 1.49 3.75
CA GLY A 282 -13.78 0.50 4.57
C GLY A 282 -12.72 1.10 5.49
N LEU A 283 -12.86 2.38 5.89
CA LEU A 283 -11.94 2.98 6.83
C LEU A 283 -12.01 2.26 8.17
N LYS A 284 -10.82 1.98 8.74
CA LYS A 284 -10.72 1.38 10.07
C LYS A 284 -11.02 2.42 11.14
N ASP A 285 -11.90 2.06 12.08
CA ASP A 285 -12.36 2.88 13.21
C ASP A 285 -12.86 4.29 12.78
N PRO A 286 -13.86 4.38 11.86
CA PRO A 286 -14.33 5.66 11.32
C PRO A 286 -15.02 6.53 12.40
N ASP A 287 -15.38 5.93 13.52
CA ASP A 287 -15.94 6.55 14.72
C ASP A 287 -14.89 7.04 15.73
N ALA A 288 -13.60 6.80 15.49
CA ALA A 288 -12.52 7.28 16.34
C ALA A 288 -12.43 8.82 16.33
N MET A 289 -12.51 9.42 17.52
CA MET A 289 -12.49 10.88 17.68
C MET A 289 -11.52 11.36 18.78
N ALA A 290 -10.90 12.50 18.54
CA ALA A 290 -10.13 13.27 19.50
C ALA A 290 -10.96 14.46 20.01
N LEU A 291 -11.22 14.49 21.32
CA LEU A 291 -11.81 15.64 22.01
C LEU A 291 -10.69 16.50 22.61
N SER A 292 -10.55 17.74 22.15
CA SER A 292 -9.62 18.74 22.69
C SER A 292 -10.36 19.72 23.60
N THR A 293 -9.81 19.94 24.80
CA THR A 293 -10.31 20.90 25.80
C THR A 293 -9.17 21.84 26.17
N ALA A 294 -9.51 23.00 26.73
CA ALA A 294 -8.53 23.96 27.23
C ALA A 294 -8.93 24.44 28.62
N SER A 295 -7.94 24.58 29.51
CA SER A 295 -8.13 25.28 30.79
C SER A 295 -8.54 26.73 30.57
N ARG A 296 -9.05 27.42 31.61
CA ARG A 296 -9.35 28.86 31.59
C ARG A 296 -8.21 29.74 31.05
N ASP A 297 -6.96 29.31 31.21
CA ASP A 297 -5.77 30.02 30.72
C ASP A 297 -5.34 29.63 29.28
N GLY A 298 -6.16 28.89 28.54
CA GLY A 298 -5.95 28.60 27.11
C GLY A 298 -4.92 27.51 26.77
N LYS A 299 -4.50 26.67 27.74
CA LYS A 299 -3.53 25.59 27.49
C LYS A 299 -4.21 24.31 26.97
N PRO A 300 -3.85 23.78 25.78
CA PRO A 300 -4.43 22.55 25.22
C PRO A 300 -3.83 21.27 25.82
N CYS A 301 -4.61 20.18 25.90
CA CYS A 301 -4.15 18.89 26.45
C CYS A 301 -4.82 17.64 25.83
N SER A 302 -4.05 16.55 25.67
CA SER A 302 -4.48 15.27 25.09
C SER A 302 -4.16 14.06 26.01
N ASN A 303 -4.93 13.80 27.08
CA ASN A 303 -4.87 12.49 27.75
C ASN A 303 -6.10 12.09 28.61
N TYR A 304 -6.24 10.77 28.89
CA TYR A 304 -7.45 10.07 29.40
C TYR A 304 -7.57 9.95 30.94
N GLY A 305 -7.63 11.07 31.66
CA GLY A 305 -7.97 11.03 33.09
C GLY A 305 -8.62 12.30 33.59
N SER A 306 -9.96 12.35 33.62
CA SER A 306 -10.84 13.27 34.40
C SER A 306 -10.56 14.80 34.38
N ARG A 307 -9.55 15.28 33.66
CA ARG A 307 -9.18 16.70 33.59
C ARG A 307 -9.99 17.43 32.52
N LYS A 308 -10.22 16.81 31.35
CA LYS A 308 -11.07 17.37 30.28
C LYS A 308 -12.50 17.68 30.74
N GLY A 309 -13.08 16.85 31.60
CA GLY A 309 -14.40 17.12 32.19
C GLY A 309 -14.40 18.35 33.10
N ARG A 310 -13.36 18.53 33.92
CA ARG A 310 -13.19 19.74 34.74
C ARG A 310 -12.95 20.97 33.88
N GLU A 311 -12.16 20.84 32.83
CA GLU A 311 -11.92 21.92 31.86
C GLU A 311 -13.21 22.30 31.12
N ILE A 312 -14.05 21.36 30.69
CA ILE A 312 -15.36 21.67 30.08
C ILE A 312 -16.30 22.36 31.08
N ALA A 313 -16.24 22.00 32.36
CA ALA A 313 -17.01 22.67 33.40
C ALA A 313 -16.52 24.10 33.69
N GLU A 314 -15.22 24.37 33.54
CA GLU A 314 -14.59 25.67 33.76
C GLU A 314 -14.55 26.56 32.50
N ASN A 315 -14.53 25.94 31.31
CA ASN A 315 -14.47 26.54 29.99
C ASN A 315 -15.34 25.70 29.02
N PRO A 316 -16.56 26.17 28.67
CA PRO A 316 -17.52 25.39 27.89
C PRO A 316 -17.13 25.21 26.41
N HIS A 317 -15.97 25.74 25.99
CA HIS A 317 -15.46 25.58 24.63
C HIS A 317 -14.58 24.34 24.51
N ALA A 318 -14.97 23.42 23.62
CA ALA A 318 -14.21 22.24 23.25
C ALA A 318 -14.24 22.04 21.72
N SER A 319 -13.25 21.33 21.18
CA SER A 319 -13.19 20.95 19.77
C SER A 319 -13.15 19.43 19.66
N LEU A 320 -13.93 18.87 18.74
CA LEU A 320 -14.04 17.45 18.51
C LEU A 320 -13.63 17.16 17.06
N LEU A 321 -12.73 16.18 16.88
CA LEU A 321 -12.14 15.83 15.60
C LEU A 321 -12.26 14.32 15.38
N PHE A 322 -12.94 13.89 14.32
CA PHE A 322 -12.88 12.51 13.83
C PHE A 322 -11.63 12.32 12.97
N TYR A 323 -11.00 11.15 13.08
CA TYR A 323 -9.65 10.92 12.56
C TYR A 323 -9.63 9.84 11.47
N TRP A 324 -9.29 10.22 10.24
CA TRP A 324 -9.33 9.36 9.04
C TRP A 324 -8.00 9.41 8.28
N ASN A 325 -7.08 8.49 8.59
CA ASN A 325 -5.68 8.53 8.13
C ASN A 325 -5.51 8.26 6.62
N THR A 326 -6.42 7.56 5.97
CA THR A 326 -6.41 7.41 4.50
C THR A 326 -6.61 8.77 3.81
N LEU A 327 -7.02 9.80 4.57
CA LEU A 327 -7.06 11.23 4.24
C LEU A 327 -5.93 12.05 4.95
N ASN A 328 -4.91 11.38 5.48
CA ASN A 328 -3.59 11.90 5.87
C ASN A 328 -3.45 12.75 7.16
N ARG A 329 -3.77 12.21 8.36
CA ARG A 329 -3.31 12.71 9.70
C ARG A 329 -3.09 11.53 10.67
N GLN A 330 -2.28 11.68 11.75
CA GLN A 330 -1.56 10.59 12.50
C GLN A 330 -1.97 10.22 13.97
N SER A 331 -1.61 8.97 14.42
CA SER A 331 -1.88 8.27 15.71
C SER A 331 -0.59 7.89 16.52
N THR A 332 -0.72 7.22 17.69
CA THR A 332 0.39 6.83 18.63
C THR A 332 0.53 5.30 18.83
N VAL A 333 1.70 4.84 19.29
CA VAL A 333 2.12 3.42 19.44
C VAL A 333 1.56 2.74 20.69
N ILE A 334 1.20 1.46 20.58
CA ILE A 334 0.87 0.54 21.68
C ILE A 334 1.86 -0.64 21.75
N PRO A 335 2.01 -1.32 22.90
CA PRO A 335 3.08 -2.30 23.14
C PRO A 335 2.97 -3.62 22.35
N GLY A 336 1.85 -3.88 21.68
CA GLY A 336 1.67 -5.08 20.85
C GLY A 336 0.23 -5.61 20.83
N ARG A 337 -0.03 -6.54 19.91
CA ARG A 337 -1.36 -7.16 19.66
C ARG A 337 -1.89 -7.96 20.86
N GLU A 338 -1.00 -8.58 21.63
CA GLU A 338 -1.38 -9.40 22.78
C GLU A 338 -2.02 -8.59 23.92
N ALA A 339 -1.59 -7.34 24.12
CA ALA A 339 -2.17 -6.46 25.14
C ALA A 339 -3.65 -6.16 24.87
N LEU A 340 -4.04 -6.04 23.60
CA LEU A 340 -5.43 -5.84 23.18
C LEU A 340 -6.27 -7.10 23.35
N HIS A 341 -5.75 -8.26 22.92
CA HIS A 341 -6.47 -9.53 23.06
C HIS A 341 -6.72 -9.89 24.53
N GLN A 342 -5.75 -9.60 25.40
CA GLN A 342 -5.89 -9.83 26.83
C GLN A 342 -6.96 -8.91 27.46
N GLN A 343 -6.97 -7.62 27.10
CA GLN A 343 -8.00 -6.69 27.57
C GLN A 343 -9.40 -7.01 27.04
N CYS A 344 -9.52 -7.43 25.77
CA CYS A 344 -10.79 -7.89 25.20
C CYS A 344 -11.32 -9.10 25.97
N LYS A 345 -10.48 -10.13 26.19
CA LYS A 345 -10.86 -11.32 26.97
C LYS A 345 -11.28 -10.97 28.39
N GLU A 346 -10.52 -10.14 29.08
CA GLU A 346 -10.84 -9.71 30.45
C GLU A 346 -12.17 -8.96 30.53
N LEU A 347 -12.52 -8.19 29.49
CA LEU A 347 -13.80 -7.48 29.42
C LEU A 347 -14.96 -8.37 29.01
N GLU A 348 -14.75 -9.33 28.11
CA GLU A 348 -15.74 -10.33 27.69
C GLU A 348 -16.09 -11.30 28.83
N GLU A 349 -15.10 -11.75 29.62
CA GLU A 349 -15.32 -12.56 30.82
C GLU A 349 -16.05 -11.75 31.91
N LYS A 350 -15.72 -10.46 32.03
CA LYS A 350 -16.30 -9.57 33.04
C LYS A 350 -17.71 -9.10 32.68
N TYR A 351 -18.02 -9.01 31.39
CA TYR A 351 -19.34 -8.61 30.88
C TYR A 351 -19.81 -9.52 29.73
N PRO A 352 -20.27 -10.74 30.04
CA PRO A 352 -20.82 -11.66 29.05
C PRO A 352 -21.95 -11.05 28.22
N GLU A 353 -22.10 -11.53 26.99
CA GLU A 353 -23.07 -11.02 26.01
C GLU A 353 -24.51 -11.01 26.59
N GLY A 354 -25.21 -9.87 26.47
CA GLY A 354 -26.54 -9.67 27.04
C GLY A 354 -26.57 -9.11 28.47
N ASN A 355 -25.43 -9.02 29.17
CA ASN A 355 -25.37 -8.38 30.48
C ASN A 355 -25.31 -6.85 30.37
N LYS A 356 -25.99 -6.18 31.31
CA LYS A 356 -25.99 -4.72 31.42
C LYS A 356 -24.64 -4.27 31.98
N ILE A 357 -23.77 -3.74 31.12
CA ILE A 357 -22.48 -3.17 31.52
C ILE A 357 -22.76 -2.00 32.48
N PRO A 358 -22.37 -2.08 33.77
CA PRO A 358 -22.66 -1.04 34.73
C PRO A 358 -21.85 0.20 34.37
N LYS A 359 -22.55 1.31 34.16
CA LYS A 359 -21.95 2.63 34.00
C LYS A 359 -21.11 2.93 35.26
N PRO A 360 -19.78 3.10 35.15
CA PRO A 360 -18.94 3.40 36.31
C PRO A 360 -19.43 4.64 37.06
N GLN A 361 -19.37 4.65 38.40
CA GLN A 361 -19.84 5.76 39.24
C GLN A 361 -19.19 7.11 38.90
N ASN A 362 -18.01 7.09 38.30
CA ASN A 362 -17.23 8.24 37.85
C ASN A 362 -17.46 8.63 36.37
N TRP A 363 -18.33 7.92 35.65
CA TRP A 363 -18.71 8.29 34.28
C TRP A 363 -19.82 9.35 34.31
N GLY A 364 -19.46 10.59 34.06
CA GLY A 364 -20.39 11.64 33.59
C GLY A 364 -20.45 11.63 32.07
N GLY A 365 -21.52 12.19 31.51
CA GLY A 365 -21.62 12.49 30.07
C GLY A 365 -21.93 13.96 29.91
N TYR A 366 -21.20 14.65 29.05
CA TYR A 366 -21.54 16.02 28.64
C TYR A 366 -22.38 15.94 27.37
N ARG A 367 -23.53 16.60 27.36
CA ARG A 367 -24.24 16.86 26.11
C ARG A 367 -23.56 18.05 25.44
N LEU A 368 -22.82 17.78 24.38
CA LEU A 368 -22.26 18.84 23.54
C LEU A 368 -23.38 19.37 22.64
N ILE A 369 -23.59 20.67 22.69
CA ILE A 369 -24.48 21.38 21.76
C ILE A 369 -23.55 22.21 20.87
N PRO A 370 -23.32 21.79 19.62
CA PRO A 370 -22.41 22.50 18.73
C PRO A 370 -23.00 23.87 18.38
N GLU A 371 -22.18 24.93 18.47
CA GLU A 371 -22.54 26.28 17.99
C GLU A 371 -22.14 26.48 16.53
N SER A 372 -21.16 25.70 16.05
CA SER A 372 -20.74 25.69 14.67
C SER A 372 -20.16 24.34 14.25
N PHE A 373 -20.28 24.03 12.96
CA PHE A 373 -19.56 22.93 12.32
C PHE A 373 -18.61 23.49 11.26
N GLU A 374 -17.42 22.90 11.13
CA GLU A 374 -16.48 23.23 10.07
C GLU A 374 -16.12 21.96 9.29
N PHE A 375 -16.37 21.99 7.99
CA PHE A 375 -16.00 20.92 7.07
C PHE A 375 -14.86 21.39 6.18
N TRP A 376 -13.87 20.53 6.00
CA TRP A 376 -12.64 20.83 5.28
C TRP A 376 -12.48 19.84 4.13
N GLN A 377 -12.29 20.35 2.91
CA GLN A 377 -11.88 19.54 1.76
C GLN A 377 -10.45 19.88 1.39
N GLY A 378 -9.58 18.87 1.36
CA GLY A 378 -8.21 18.98 0.87
C GLY A 378 -8.18 19.21 -0.64
N ASP A 379 -7.30 20.10 -1.07
CA ASP A 379 -6.87 20.21 -2.46
C ASP A 379 -5.36 19.89 -2.56
N GLU A 380 -4.87 19.70 -3.78
CA GLU A 380 -3.45 19.39 -4.04
C GLU A 380 -2.50 20.56 -3.68
N SER A 381 -3.03 21.77 -3.45
CA SER A 381 -2.25 22.99 -3.18
C SER A 381 -2.07 23.29 -1.68
N SER A 382 -2.55 22.42 -0.79
CA SER A 382 -2.63 22.67 0.66
C SER A 382 -3.53 23.86 1.03
N VAL A 383 -4.35 24.33 0.08
CA VAL A 383 -5.35 25.39 0.28
C VAL A 383 -6.70 24.71 0.45
N HIS A 384 -7.03 24.39 1.70
CA HIS A 384 -8.28 23.70 2.00
C HIS A 384 -9.51 24.58 1.74
N LEU A 385 -10.53 24.02 1.08
CA LEU A 385 -11.85 24.61 1.05
C LEU A 385 -12.53 24.38 2.40
N ARG A 386 -13.07 25.46 2.98
CA ARG A 386 -13.73 25.43 4.29
C ARG A 386 -15.19 25.86 4.15
N LEU A 387 -16.11 25.05 4.67
CA LEU A 387 -17.49 25.46 4.90
C LEU A 387 -17.76 25.50 6.39
N ARG A 388 -18.25 26.65 6.86
CA ARG A 388 -18.63 26.83 8.26
C ARG A 388 -20.13 26.99 8.39
N TYR A 389 -20.73 26.13 9.20
CA TYR A 389 -22.12 26.19 9.62
C TYR A 389 -22.19 26.89 10.97
N PHE A 390 -23.14 27.81 11.16
CA PHE A 390 -23.38 28.46 12.44
C PHE A 390 -24.83 28.30 12.82
N ALA A 391 -25.08 27.99 14.08
CA ALA A 391 -26.43 27.94 14.62
C ALA A 391 -27.02 29.36 14.70
N GLN A 392 -28.21 29.54 14.14
CA GLN A 392 -29.07 30.69 14.41
C GLN A 392 -30.36 30.19 15.02
N ASN A 393 -30.73 30.76 16.16
CA ASN A 393 -32.00 30.43 16.80
C ASN A 393 -33.05 31.45 16.37
N THR A 394 -34.05 30.97 15.64
CA THR A 394 -35.22 31.74 15.18
C THR A 394 -36.46 31.00 15.70
N ASP A 395 -37.29 31.67 16.51
CA ASP A 395 -38.54 31.13 17.05
C ASP A 395 -38.44 29.74 17.72
N GLY A 396 -37.37 29.50 18.49
CA GLY A 396 -37.16 28.24 19.20
C GLY A 396 -36.73 27.07 18.32
N LYS A 397 -36.48 27.30 17.03
CA LYS A 397 -35.86 26.34 16.12
C LYS A 397 -34.43 26.79 15.80
N THR A 398 -33.51 25.83 15.80
CA THR A 398 -32.13 26.06 15.37
C THR A 398 -32.06 25.87 13.85
N GLU A 399 -31.75 26.95 13.14
CA GLU A 399 -31.46 26.95 11.71
C GLU A 399 -29.95 27.10 11.51
N TRP A 400 -29.39 26.39 10.52
CA TRP A 400 -27.96 26.44 10.23
C TRP A 400 -27.68 27.35 9.03
N ARG A 401 -26.78 28.32 9.18
CA ARG A 401 -26.30 29.14 8.06
C ARG A 401 -24.91 28.69 7.63
N ILE A 402 -24.70 28.60 6.32
CA ILE A 402 -23.44 28.20 5.69
C ILE A 402 -22.70 29.45 5.20
N ILE A 403 -21.42 29.57 5.57
CA ILE A 403 -20.47 30.53 5.00
C ILE A 403 -19.30 29.74 4.40
N GLN A 404 -18.88 30.14 3.20
CA GLN A 404 -17.76 29.58 2.44
C GLN A 404 -16.55 30.50 2.50
#